data_AF-A0A3A8L7F4-F1
#
_entry.id   AF-A0A3A8L7F4-F1
#
_cell.length_a   1.000
_cell.length_b   1.000
_cell.length_c   1.000
_cell.angle_alpha   90.00
_cell.angle_beta   90.00
_cell.angle_gamma   90.00
#
_symmetry.space_group_name_H-M   'P 1'
#
loop_
_entity.id
_entity.type
_entity.pdbx_description
1 polymer ?
#
loop_
_entity_poly.entity_id
_entity_poly.type
_entity_poly.pdbx_seq_one_letter_code
_entity_poly.pdbx_strand_id
1 'polypeptide(L)' 'MPEDGCSEGAGPVLVTEDDQGRRSLRFGDGGARQSVVWPGDPLRLELPYTRMAMVALAFVPRPENILAVGLGGGAIPMFL' A
#
# COMPACT_ATOMS: atom_id res chain seq x y z
N MET A 1 21.98 -32.60 -3.77
CA MET A 1 21.96 -31.25 -4.35
C MET A 1 21.17 -31.34 -5.64
N PRO A 2 19.98 -30.77 -5.66
CA PRO A 2 19.75 -29.72 -6.64
C PRO A 2 19.05 -28.53 -6.00
N GLU A 3 19.59 -27.33 -6.20
CA GLU A 3 18.90 -26.07 -5.95
C GLU A 3 18.98 -25.28 -7.26
N ASP A 4 18.35 -25.83 -8.30
CA ASP A 4 18.00 -25.07 -9.50
C ASP A 4 16.76 -24.26 -9.14
N GLY A 5 16.96 -23.05 -8.62
CA GLY A 5 15.89 -22.11 -8.29
C GLY A 5 16.14 -20.79 -9.00
N CYS A 6 15.52 -20.62 -10.17
CA CYS A 6 15.40 -19.35 -10.87
C CYS A 6 15.04 -18.24 -9.85
N SER A 7 15.83 -17.15 -9.75
CA SER A 7 15.42 -15.99 -8.95
C SER A 7 14.35 -15.19 -9.71
N GLU A 8 13.19 -15.80 -9.92
CA GLU A 8 12.06 -15.22 -10.64
C GLU A 8 11.03 -14.68 -9.66
N GLY A 9 10.91 -13.34 -9.62
CA GLY A 9 9.78 -12.63 -9.03
C GLY A 9 9.95 -12.17 -7.59
N ALA A 10 9.43 -10.97 -7.29
CA ALA A 10 9.12 -10.60 -5.91
C ALA A 10 8.26 -11.71 -5.30
N GLY A 11 8.58 -12.16 -4.08
CA GLY A 11 7.86 -13.24 -3.39
C GLY A 11 6.33 -13.03 -3.34
N PRO A 12 5.55 -14.01 -2.86
CA PRO A 12 4.09 -14.00 -2.97
C PRO A 12 3.46 -12.69 -2.48
N VAL A 13 2.39 -12.25 -3.15
CA VAL A 13 1.56 -11.15 -2.64
C VAL A 13 0.67 -11.71 -1.54
N LEU A 14 0.88 -11.24 -0.31
CA LEU A 14 0.14 -11.66 0.86
C LEU A 14 -0.85 -10.56 1.25
N VAL A 15 -2.12 -10.93 1.37
CA VAL A 15 -3.20 -10.07 1.88
C VAL A 15 -3.77 -10.69 3.14
N THR A 16 -3.81 -9.92 4.22
CA THR A 16 -4.35 -10.37 5.52
C THR A 16 -5.38 -9.38 6.02
N GLU A 17 -6.45 -9.86 6.65
CA GLU A 17 -7.41 -9.06 7.41
C GLU A 17 -7.29 -9.43 8.89
N ASP A 18 -7.28 -8.44 9.79
CA ASP A 18 -7.31 -8.68 11.24
C ASP A 18 -8.73 -8.57 11.81
N ASP A 19 -8.90 -8.90 13.09
CA ASP A 19 -10.20 -8.88 13.78
C ASP A 19 -10.86 -7.49 13.83
N GLN A 20 -10.11 -6.43 13.53
CA GLN A 20 -10.62 -5.05 13.44
C GLN A 20 -11.03 -4.68 12.01
N GLY A 21 -10.95 -5.62 11.06
CA GLY A 21 -11.26 -5.43 9.64
C GLY A 21 -10.16 -4.71 8.86
N ARG A 22 -8.98 -4.47 9.45
CA ARG A 22 -7.87 -3.80 8.77
C ARG A 22 -7.21 -4.78 7.80
N ARG A 23 -7.11 -4.38 6.52
CA ARG A 23 -6.46 -5.19 5.47
C ARG A 23 -5.05 -4.71 5.20
N SER A 24 -4.10 -5.63 5.18
CA SER A 24 -2.67 -5.35 4.93
C SER A 24 -2.16 -6.13 3.72
N LEU A 25 -1.34 -5.49 2.89
CA LEU A 25 -0.64 -6.10 1.75
C LEU A 25 0.87 -6.14 1.99
N ARG A 26 1.51 -7.28 1.69
CA ARG A 26 2.95 -7.51 1.80
C ARG A 26 3.47 -8.31 0.59
N PHE A 27 4.76 -8.22 0.31
CA PHE A 27 5.44 -9.07 -0.67
C PHE A 27 6.41 -10.01 0.02
N GLY A 28 6.27 -11.31 -0.22
CA GLY A 28 7.05 -12.35 0.43
C GLY A 28 6.72 -12.55 1.91
N ASP A 29 7.05 -13.75 2.40
CA ASP A 29 6.95 -14.05 3.82
C ASP A 29 7.93 -13.17 4.60
N GLY A 30 7.43 -12.48 5.62
CA GLY A 30 8.24 -11.56 6.41
C GLY A 30 8.49 -10.19 5.76
N GLY A 31 8.06 -9.95 4.52
CA GLY A 31 8.29 -8.67 3.84
C GLY A 31 7.64 -7.45 4.52
N ALA A 32 8.12 -6.24 4.22
CA ALA A 32 7.55 -5.01 4.76
C ALA A 32 6.10 -4.81 4.27
N ARG A 33 5.24 -4.23 5.13
CA ARG A 33 3.89 -3.80 4.73
C ARG A 33 4.00 -2.76 3.62
N GLN A 34 3.39 -3.06 2.49
CA GLN A 34 3.34 -2.19 1.32
C GLN A 34 2.09 -1.32 1.34
N SER A 35 0.97 -1.85 1.84
CA SER A 35 -0.29 -1.11 1.95
C SER A 35 -1.07 -1.56 3.17
N VAL A 36 -1.84 -0.64 3.72
CA VAL A 36 -2.84 -0.92 4.74
C VAL A 36 -4.07 -0.08 4.42
N VAL A 37 -5.24 -0.72 4.40
CA VAL A 37 -6.54 -0.07 4.17
C VAL A 37 -7.53 -0.44 5.26
N TRP A 38 -8.40 0.51 5.57
CA TRP A 38 -9.54 0.34 6.46
C TRP A 38 -10.81 0.40 5.60
N PRO A 39 -11.44 -0.75 5.28
CA PRO A 39 -12.69 -0.76 4.54
C PRO A 39 -13.75 0.13 5.21
N GLY A 40 -14.30 1.09 4.47
CA GLY A 40 -15.26 2.07 4.99
C GLY A 40 -14.65 3.31 5.65
N ASP A 41 -13.33 3.37 5.84
CA ASP A 41 -12.60 4.52 6.38
C ASP A 41 -11.38 4.88 5.50
N PRO A 42 -11.61 5.35 4.26
CA PRO A 42 -10.54 5.59 3.28
C PRO A 42 -9.60 6.75 3.64
N LEU A 43 -10.04 7.66 4.51
CA LEU A 43 -9.22 8.79 4.95
C LEU A 43 -8.17 8.37 5.99
N ARG A 44 -8.28 7.15 6.55
CA ARG A 44 -7.37 6.63 7.55
C ARG A 44 -6.14 5.98 6.93
N LEU A 45 -5.09 6.80 6.79
CA LEU A 45 -3.77 6.37 6.35
C LEU A 45 -2.92 5.82 7.51
N GLU A 46 -2.83 4.49 7.61
CA GLU A 46 -2.08 3.82 8.68
C GLU A 46 -0.56 4.07 8.57
N LEU A 47 0.01 3.82 7.39
CA LEU A 47 1.45 3.86 7.17
C LEU A 47 1.95 5.32 7.16
N PRO A 48 3.03 5.66 7.89
CA PRO A 48 3.52 7.04 7.97
C PRO A 48 3.86 7.66 6.61
N TYR A 49 4.40 6.86 5.67
CA TYR A 49 4.81 7.38 4.36
C TYR A 49 3.60 7.80 3.50
N THR A 50 2.45 7.14 3.61
CA THR A 50 1.25 7.53 2.83
C THR A 50 0.70 8.86 3.34
N ARG A 51 0.72 9.10 4.65
CA ARG A 51 0.40 10.42 5.23
C ARG A 51 1.34 11.50 4.72
N MET A 52 2.66 11.23 4.70
CA MET A 52 3.65 12.19 4.20
C MET A 52 3.47 12.48 2.71
N ALA A 53 3.14 11.48 1.90
CA ALA A 53 2.87 11.67 0.48
C ALA A 53 1.72 12.66 0.23
N MET A 54 0.68 12.65 1.07
CA MET A 54 -0.48 13.55 0.95
C MET A 54 -0.18 15.00 1.32
N VAL A 55 0.91 15.28 2.04
CA VAL A 55 1.33 16.66 2.37
C VAL A 55 1.59 17.47 1.10
N ALA A 56 2.01 16.83 0.00
CA ALA A 56 2.22 17.49 -1.28
C ALA A 56 0.95 18.20 -1.81
N LEU A 57 -0.24 17.68 -1.47
CA LEU A 57 -1.52 18.26 -1.89
C LEU A 57 -1.78 19.64 -1.25
N ALA A 58 -1.20 19.92 -0.08
CA ALA A 58 -1.38 21.21 0.60
C ALA A 58 -0.76 22.39 -0.19
N PHE A 59 0.15 22.11 -1.12
CA PHE A 59 0.77 23.13 -1.99
C PHE A 59 -0.05 23.44 -3.24
N VAL A 60 -1.13 22.68 -3.50
CA VAL A 60 -2.02 22.87 -4.65
C VAL A 60 -3.42 23.21 -4.12
N PRO A 61 -3.90 24.46 -4.24
CA PRO A 61 -5.17 24.88 -3.62
C PRO A 61 -6.40 24.06 -4.04
N ARG A 62 -6.41 23.51 -5.26
CA ARG A 62 -7.47 22.65 -5.81
C ARG A 62 -6.84 21.58 -6.71
N PRO A 63 -6.38 20.45 -6.17
CA PRO A 63 -5.79 19.38 -6.99
C PRO A 63 -6.92 18.63 -7.71
N GLU A 64 -7.04 18.82 -9.02
CA GLU A 64 -8.11 18.21 -9.84
C GLU A 64 -7.67 16.94 -10.57
N ASN A 65 -6.36 16.82 -10.88
CA ASN A 65 -5.81 15.68 -11.60
C ASN A 65 -4.56 15.17 -10.88
N ILE A 66 -4.58 13.91 -10.45
CA ILE A 66 -3.48 13.29 -9.71
C ILE A 66 -3.09 11.98 -10.39
N LEU A 67 -1.82 11.85 -10.75
CA LEU A 67 -1.25 10.62 -11.27
C LEU A 67 -0.58 9.83 -10.13
N ALA A 68 -1.12 8.66 -9.82
CA ALA A 68 -0.52 7.71 -8.89
C ALA A 68 0.38 6.72 -9.64
N VAL A 69 1.69 6.75 -9.38
CA VAL A 69 2.66 5.80 -9.98
C VAL A 69 3.09 4.78 -8.93
N GLY A 70 2.85 3.49 -9.18
CA GLY A 70 3.44 2.39 -8.38
C GLY A 70 2.81 2.14 -7.00
N LEU A 71 1.51 2.38 -6.83
CA LEU A 71 0.85 2.32 -5.53
C LEU A 71 0.23 0.95 -5.21
N GLY A 72 1.08 0.02 -4.77
CA GLY A 72 0.65 -1.30 -4.31
C GLY A 72 -0.44 -1.21 -3.22
N GLY A 73 -1.58 -1.84 -3.45
CA GLY A 73 -2.64 -2.06 -2.45
C GLY A 73 -3.65 -0.94 -2.21
N GLY A 74 -3.58 0.18 -2.94
CA GLY A 74 -4.73 1.09 -3.12
C GLY A 74 -5.02 2.13 -2.02
N ALA A 75 -4.25 2.19 -0.92
CA ALA A 75 -4.51 3.15 0.17
C ALA A 75 -4.49 4.64 -0.26
N ILE A 76 -3.53 5.04 -1.10
CA ILE A 76 -3.46 6.42 -1.61
C ILE A 76 -4.61 6.75 -2.57
N PRO A 77 -4.90 5.99 -3.64
CA PRO A 77 -6.01 6.33 -4.52
C PRO A 77 -7.40 6.22 -3.87
N MET A 78 -7.55 5.52 -2.74
CA MET A 78 -8.78 5.58 -1.96
C MET A 78 -8.91 6.85 -1.12
N PHE A 79 -7.78 7.43 -0.68
CA PHE A 79 -7.76 8.67 0.09
C PHE A 79 -8.07 9.90 -0.78
N LEU A 80 -7.60 9.88 -2.04
CA LEU A 80 -7.85 10.92 -3.04
C LEU A 80 -9.31 10.96 -3.48
#